data_AF-A0A7S1WB37-F1
#
_entry.id   AF-A0A7S1WB37-F1
#
_cell.length_a   1.000
_cell.length_b   1.000
_cell.length_c   1.000
_cell.angle_alpha   90.00
_cell.angle_beta   90.00
_cell.angle_gamma   90.00
#
_symmetry.space_group_name_H-M   'P 1'
#
loop_
_entity.id
_entity.type
_entity.pdbx_description
1 polymer ?
#
loop_
_entity_poly.entity_id
_entity_poly.type
_entity_poly.pdbx_seq_one_letter_code
_entity_poly.pdbx_strand_id
1 'polypeptide(L)'
;FLYFIAMPLPHVGDRVGIIPANPGDEIRSGTCLFLGATEFADGIWVGVELDAQWPGKNDGAVQGVKYFECSPGQGVFVRPELVETLASASGGEMALRADIEVLRDEVAKKDA
;
A
#
# COMPACT_ATOMS: atom_id res chain seq x y z
N PHE A 1 12.29 19.95 8.27
CA PHE A 1 12.43 19.43 6.90
C PHE A 1 12.73 17.92 6.85
N LEU A 2 12.43 17.14 7.91
CA LEU A 2 12.88 15.75 8.03
C LEU A 2 11.77 14.79 8.51
N TYR A 3 10.59 14.88 7.88
CA TYR A 3 9.48 13.92 8.10
C TYR A 3 9.13 13.15 6.81
N PHE A 4 10.06 13.08 5.84
CA PHE A 4 10.05 12.07 4.79
C PHE A 4 10.64 10.76 5.34
N ILE A 5 10.01 10.21 6.38
CA ILE A 5 10.02 8.76 6.53
C ILE A 5 9.12 8.30 5.39
N ALA A 6 9.75 7.82 4.31
CA ALA A 6 9.04 7.23 3.18
C ALA A 6 8.09 6.18 3.76
N MET A 7 6.78 6.43 3.70
CA MET A 7 5.82 5.39 4.01
C MET A 7 6.17 4.21 3.08
N PRO A 8 6.55 3.05 3.65
CA PRO A 8 6.99 1.94 2.82
C PRO A 8 5.84 1.58 1.89
N LEU A 9 6.16 1.36 0.60
CA LEU A 9 5.18 0.89 -0.36
C LEU A 9 4.54 -0.41 0.16
N PRO A 10 3.24 -0.62 -0.04
CA PRO A 10 2.58 -1.82 0.42
C PRO A 10 3.16 -3.04 -0.30
N HIS A 11 3.36 -4.12 0.44
CA HIS A 11 3.74 -5.41 -0.14
C HIS A 11 2.48 -6.18 -0.57
N VAL A 12 2.65 -7.09 -1.52
CA VAL A 12 1.57 -8.02 -1.88
C VAL A 12 1.22 -8.87 -0.65
N GLY A 13 -0.07 -8.92 -0.32
CA GLY A 13 -0.63 -9.54 0.88
C GLY A 13 -0.97 -8.55 2.00
N ASP A 14 -0.45 -7.31 1.95
CA ASP A 14 -0.72 -6.31 2.98
C ASP A 14 -2.19 -5.87 2.96
N ARG A 15 -2.72 -5.62 4.16
CA ARG A 15 -3.98 -4.88 4.32
C ARG A 15 -3.73 -3.42 4.07
N VAL A 16 -4.58 -2.80 3.27
CA VAL A 16 -4.41 -1.42 2.83
C VAL A 16 -5.71 -0.64 2.88
N GLY A 17 -5.58 0.66 3.10
CA GLY A 17 -6.65 1.65 2.98
C GLY A 17 -6.36 2.54 1.78
N ILE A 18 -7.39 2.83 0.98
CA ILE A 18 -7.31 3.75 -0.14
C ILE A 18 -7.81 5.11 0.34
N ILE A 19 -6.93 6.10 0.33
CA ILE A 19 -7.22 7.48 0.71
C ILE A 19 -8.20 8.07 -0.32
N PRO A 20 -9.34 8.62 0.12
CA PRO A 20 -10.30 9.26 -0.78
C PRO A 20 -9.73 10.57 -1.36
N ALA A 21 -10.07 10.85 -2.61
CA ALA A 21 -9.66 12.10 -3.27
C ALA A 21 -10.46 13.31 -2.77
N ASN A 22 -11.71 13.13 -2.36
CA ASN A 22 -12.56 14.20 -1.87
C ASN A 22 -12.72 14.11 -0.34
N PRO A 23 -12.62 15.25 0.37
CA PRO A 23 -12.94 15.29 1.80
C PRO A 23 -14.40 14.85 2.04
N GLY A 24 -14.59 13.91 2.97
CA GLY A 24 -15.91 13.40 3.36
C GLY A 24 -16.27 12.04 2.77
N ASP A 25 -15.54 11.57 1.75
CA ASP A 25 -15.66 10.19 1.26
C ASP A 25 -15.01 9.21 2.26
N GLU A 26 -15.50 7.98 2.30
CA GLU A 26 -15.00 6.94 3.20
C GLU A 26 -13.69 6.32 2.68
N ILE A 27 -12.79 5.96 3.62
CA ILE A 27 -11.59 5.18 3.31
C ILE A 27 -12.01 3.77 2.94
N ARG A 28 -11.65 3.33 1.73
CA ARG A 28 -11.96 1.99 1.25
C ARG A 28 -10.83 1.04 1.55
N SER A 29 -11.11 -0.03 2.28
CA SER A 29 -10.13 -1.03 2.70
C SER A 29 -10.10 -2.23 1.77
N GLY A 30 -8.94 -2.86 1.69
CA GLY A 30 -8.70 -4.04 0.86
C GLY A 30 -7.35 -4.69 1.11
N THR A 31 -6.99 -5.63 0.24
CA THR A 31 -5.71 -6.34 0.27
C THR A 31 -4.91 -5.98 -0.98
N CYS A 32 -3.65 -5.61 -0.82
CA CYS A 32 -2.72 -5.41 -1.93
C CYS A 32 -2.44 -6.76 -2.60
N LEU A 33 -2.76 -6.90 -3.88
CA LEU A 33 -2.51 -8.12 -4.66
C LEU A 33 -1.49 -7.90 -5.79
N PHE A 34 -1.13 -6.65 -6.06
CA PHE A 34 -0.18 -6.30 -7.11
C PHE A 34 0.54 -4.99 -6.78
N LEU A 35 1.85 -4.92 -7.00
CA LEU A 35 2.64 -3.69 -7.00
C LEU A 35 3.60 -3.73 -8.19
N GLY A 36 3.44 -2.84 -9.16
CA GLY A 36 4.31 -2.84 -10.34
C GLY A 36 3.87 -1.92 -11.47
N ALA A 37 4.61 -1.96 -12.57
CA ALA A 37 4.26 -1.29 -13.82
C ALA A 37 3.12 -2.02 -14.54
N THR A 38 2.33 -1.30 -15.33
CA THR A 38 1.20 -1.85 -16.07
C THR A 38 1.23 -1.45 -17.54
N GLU A 39 0.53 -2.20 -18.39
CA GLU A 39 0.42 -1.89 -19.83
C GLU A 39 -0.59 -0.77 -20.11
N PHE A 40 -1.55 -0.54 -19.20
CA PHE A 40 -2.61 0.44 -19.42
C PHE A 40 -2.20 1.87 -19.11
N ALA A 41 -1.16 2.09 -18.29
CA ALA A 41 -0.65 3.42 -17.95
C ALA A 41 0.73 3.37 -17.29
N ASP A 42 1.57 4.36 -17.61
CA ASP A 42 2.92 4.46 -17.07
C ASP A 42 2.99 4.61 -15.54
N GLY A 43 4.15 4.26 -14.99
CA GLY A 43 4.49 4.36 -13.58
C GLY A 43 4.06 3.13 -12.77
N ILE A 44 4.27 3.21 -11.46
CA ILE A 44 3.88 2.15 -10.52
C ILE A 44 2.40 2.27 -10.17
N TRP A 45 1.76 1.12 -10.05
CA TRP A 45 0.38 0.95 -9.64
C TRP A 45 0.27 -0.10 -8.54
N VAL A 46 -0.71 0.11 -7.67
CA VAL A 46 -1.13 -0.88 -6.66
C VAL A 46 -2.46 -1.47 -7.12
N GLY A 47 -2.49 -2.78 -7.30
CA GLY A 47 -3.72 -3.54 -7.50
C GLY A 47 -4.25 -4.00 -6.16
N VAL A 48 -5.50 -3.66 -5.84
CA VAL A 48 -6.14 -3.94 -4.56
C VAL A 48 -7.43 -4.70 -4.82
N GLU A 49 -7.63 -5.82 -4.12
CA GLU A 49 -8.96 -6.40 -3.94
C GLU A 49 -9.62 -5.71 -2.76
N LEU A 50 -10.73 -5.02 -3.01
CA LEU A 50 -11.50 -4.35 -1.98
C LEU A 50 -12.27 -5.36 -1.12
N ASP A 51 -12.54 -4.99 0.13
CA ASP A 51 -13.44 -5.77 0.97
C ASP A 51 -14.86 -5.77 0.42
N ALA A 52 -15.62 -6.84 0.66
CA ALA A 52 -16.93 -7.11 0.05
C ALA A 52 -17.98 -5.98 0.16
N GLN A 53 -17.83 -5.08 1.14
CA GLN A 53 -18.71 -3.92 1.33
C GLN A 53 -18.44 -2.77 0.35
N TRP A 54 -17.28 -2.78 -0.34
CA TRP A 54 -16.84 -1.72 -1.23
C TRP A 54 -16.93 -2.16 -2.69
N PRO A 55 -17.51 -1.33 -3.59
CA PRO A 55 -17.48 -1.62 -5.01
C PRO A 55 -16.11 -1.32 -5.62
N GLY A 56 -15.59 -2.27 -6.39
CA GLY A 56 -14.42 -2.12 -7.26
C GLY A 56 -14.80 -1.82 -8.71
N LYS A 57 -13.84 -2.03 -9.62
CA LYS A 57 -13.98 -1.73 -11.06
C LYS A 57 -13.67 -2.90 -11.97
N ASN A 58 -12.87 -3.86 -11.52
CA ASN A 58 -12.38 -4.97 -12.33
C ASN A 58 -12.27 -6.26 -11.50
N ASP A 59 -11.82 -7.32 -12.15
CA ASP A 59 -11.52 -8.66 -11.61
C ASP A 59 -10.00 -8.92 -11.60
N GLY A 60 -9.20 -7.84 -11.52
CA GLY A 60 -7.74 -7.87 -11.60
C GLY A 60 -7.16 -7.93 -13.02
N ALA A 61 -8.01 -7.86 -14.05
CA ALA A 61 -7.60 -7.62 -15.43
C ALA A 61 -8.02 -6.22 -15.93
N VAL A 62 -7.20 -5.62 -16.79
CA VAL A 62 -7.49 -4.35 -17.48
C VAL A 62 -7.11 -4.52 -18.95
N GLN A 63 -8.05 -4.23 -19.85
CA GLN A 63 -7.85 -4.35 -21.30
C GLN A 63 -7.36 -5.75 -21.75
N GLY A 64 -7.81 -6.81 -21.08
CA GLY A 64 -7.46 -8.20 -21.41
C GLY A 64 -6.15 -8.71 -20.79
N VAL A 65 -5.37 -7.85 -20.14
CA VAL A 65 -4.16 -8.24 -19.41
C VAL A 65 -4.50 -8.49 -17.95
N LYS A 66 -4.17 -9.67 -17.43
CA LYS A 66 -4.40 -10.08 -16.04
C LYS A 66 -3.15 -9.79 -15.20
N TYR A 67 -3.33 -9.06 -14.09
CA TYR A 67 -2.26 -8.67 -13.18
C TYR A 67 -2.36 -9.39 -11.83
N PHE A 68 -3.59 -9.60 -11.35
CA PHE A 68 -3.90 -10.35 -10.14
C PHE A 68 -5.29 -10.99 -10.26
N GLU A 69 -5.60 -11.97 -9.41
CA GLU A 69 -6.92 -12.61 -9.36
C GLU A 69 -7.72 -12.06 -8.17
N CYS A 70 -8.98 -11.70 -8.38
CA CYS A 70 -9.90 -11.26 -7.32
C CYS A 70 -11.36 -11.48 -7.74
N SER A 71 -12.28 -11.27 -6.81
CA SER A 71 -13.72 -11.36 -7.11
C SER A 71 -14.15 -10.33 -8.18
N PRO A 72 -15.09 -10.69 -9.10
CA PRO A 72 -15.54 -9.77 -10.14
C PRO A 72 -16.07 -8.46 -9.57
N GLY A 73 -15.51 -7.33 -10.04
CA GLY A 73 -15.92 -6.01 -9.60
C GLY A 73 -15.44 -5.65 -8.20
N GLN A 74 -14.43 -6.33 -7.66
CA GLN A 74 -13.77 -5.98 -6.39
C GLN A 74 -12.35 -5.43 -6.59
N GLY A 75 -11.74 -5.66 -7.74
CA GLY A 75 -10.42 -5.16 -8.07
C GLY A 75 -10.42 -3.66 -8.41
N VAL A 76 -9.40 -2.96 -7.95
CA VAL A 76 -9.08 -1.58 -8.35
C VAL A 76 -7.57 -1.41 -8.53
N PHE A 77 -7.19 -0.48 -9.42
CA PHE A 77 -5.83 0.02 -9.53
C PHE A 77 -5.78 1.47 -9.04
N VAL A 78 -4.83 1.77 -8.16
CA VAL A 78 -4.61 3.10 -7.59
C VAL A 78 -3.12 3.44 -7.58
N ARG A 79 -2.84 4.75 -7.48
CA ARG A 79 -1.46 5.22 -7.32
C ARG A 79 -0.96 4.92 -5.91
N PRO A 80 0.33 4.57 -5.74
CA PRO A 80 0.87 4.29 -4.41
C PRO A 80 0.68 5.42 -3.40
N GLU A 81 0.67 6.69 -3.85
CA GLU A 81 0.46 7.84 -2.96
C GLU A 81 -0.94 7.88 -2.30
N LEU A 82 -1.89 7.09 -2.82
CA LEU A 82 -3.26 7.00 -2.31
C LEU A 82 -3.47 5.73 -1.47
N VAL A 83 -2.41 5.00 -1.13
CA VAL A 83 -2.49 3.74 -0.40
C VAL A 83 -1.70 3.82 0.90
N GLU A 84 -2.37 3.52 2.00
CA GLU A 84 -1.73 3.34 3.30
C GLU A 84 -1.81 1.88 3.73
N THR A 85 -0.69 1.32 4.15
CA THR A 85 -0.68 0.00 4.79
C THR A 85 -1.39 0.10 6.14
N LEU A 86 -2.50 -0.61 6.26
CA LEU A 86 -3.20 -0.80 7.51
C LEU A 86 -2.41 -1.84 8.29
N ALA A 87 -1.59 -1.37 9.23
CA ALA A 87 -0.86 -2.26 10.09
C ALA A 87 -1.84 -3.22 10.77
N SER A 88 -1.72 -4.53 10.50
CA SER A 88 -1.91 -5.47 11.59
C SER A 88 -0.82 -5.10 12.59
N ALA A 89 -1.15 -5.02 13.88
CA ALA A 89 -0.36 -4.35 14.92
C ALA A 89 1.12 -4.76 15.07
N SER A 90 1.66 -5.67 14.25
CA SER A 90 3.02 -6.17 14.28
C SER A 90 4.00 -5.52 13.28
N GLY A 91 3.55 -5.01 12.13
CA GLY A 91 4.47 -4.59 11.04
C GLY A 91 5.13 -3.21 11.26
N GLY A 92 4.32 -2.19 11.55
CA GLY A 92 4.81 -0.83 11.79
C GLY A 92 5.59 -0.69 13.09
N GLU A 93 5.24 -1.46 14.12
CA GLU A 93 5.98 -1.48 15.38
C GLU A 93 7.36 -2.13 15.21
N MET A 94 7.47 -3.19 14.39
CA MET A 94 8.76 -3.80 14.04
C MET A 94 9.66 -2.84 13.25
N ALA A 95 9.12 -2.15 12.25
CA ALA A 95 9.88 -1.17 11.46
C ALA A 95 10.39 -0.01 12.33
N LEU A 96 9.51 0.59 13.15
CA LEU A 96 9.89 1.66 14.08
C LEU A 96 10.93 1.18 15.12
N ARG A 97 10.80 -0.05 15.63
CA ARG A 97 11.77 -0.62 16.57
C ARG A 97 13.14 -0.82 15.90
N ALA A 98 13.18 -1.34 14.68
CA ALA A 98 14.42 -1.52 13.92
C ALA A 98 15.09 -0.17 13.63
N ASP A 99 14.32 0.85 13.22
CA ASP A 99 14.86 2.20 12.98
C ASP A 99 15.42 2.83 14.27
N ILE A 100 14.76 2.63 15.42
CA ILE A 100 15.26 3.09 16.73
C ILE A 100 16.57 2.37 17.12
N GLU A 101 16.69 1.08 16.82
CA GLU A 101 17.90 0.30 17.11
C GLU A 101 19.08 0.75 16.25
N VAL A 102 18.86 0.96 14.94
CA VAL A 102 19.87 1.53 14.03
C VAL A 102 20.35 2.90 14.51
N LEU A 103 19.42 3.78 14.90
CA LEU A 103 19.77 5.10 15.42
C LEU A 103 20.57 5.02 16.72
N ARG A 104 20.27 4.07 17.61
CA ARG A 104 21.04 3.85 18.84
C ARG A 104 22.47 3.42 18.53
N ASP A 105 22.65 2.52 17.58
CA ASP A 105 23.98 2.06 17.15
C ASP A 105 24.79 3.18 16.49
N GLU A 106 24.15 4.05 15.72
CA GLU A 106 24.81 5.24 15.12
C GLU A 106 25.25 6.25 16.19
N VAL A 107 24.40 6.50 17.20
CA VAL A 107 24.74 7.37 18.33
C VAL A 107 25.90 6.78 19.14
N ALA A 108 25.85 5.48 19.43
CA ALA A 108 26.91 4.80 20.17
C ALA A 108 28.29 4.83 19.48
N LYS A 109 28.31 4.83 18.13
CA LYS A 109 29.55 4.95 17.34
C LYS A 109 30.12 6.37 17.28
N LYS A 110 29.34 7.39 17.64
CA LYS A 110 29.74 8.79 17.54
C LYS A 110 30.39 9.33 18.81
N ASP A 111 30.15 8.65 19.93
CA ASP A 111 30.72 8.95 21.25
C ASP A 111 31.95 8.08 21.59
N ALA A 112 32.41 7.24 20.65
CA ALA A 112 33.62 6.41 20.74
C ALA A 112 34.75 6.98 19.88
#